data_AF-A0A445D9J4-F1
#
_entry.id   AF-A0A445D9J4-F1
#
_cell.length_a   1.000
_cell.length_b   1.000
_cell.length_c   1.000
_cell.angle_alpha   90.00
_cell.angle_beta   90.00
_cell.angle_gamma   90.00
#
_symmetry.space_group_name_H-M   'P 1'
#
loop_
_entity.id
_entity.type
_entity.pdbx_description
1 polymer ?
#
loop_
_entity_poly.entity_id
_entity_poly.type
_entity_poly.pdbx_seq_one_letter_code
_entity_poly.pdbx_strand_id
1 'polypeptide(L)' 'MATAPSDMLAVELLQWECHVKQPLRVVPLFEKLADLESAPAAVAWLFSIDWYRNRINGK' A
#
# COMPACT_ATOMS: atom_id res chain seq x y z
N MET A 1 -0.55 -10.96 5.76
CA MET A 1 -0.81 -9.83 6.68
C MET A 1 0.06 -8.66 6.27
N ALA A 2 -0.51 -7.47 6.19
CA ALA A 2 0.28 -6.27 5.99
C ALA A 2 0.95 -5.90 7.31
N THR A 3 2.26 -5.63 7.26
CA THR A 3 3.09 -5.28 8.42
C THR A 3 3.92 -4.03 8.16
N ALA A 4 4.28 -3.78 6.90
CA ALA A 4 5.09 -2.65 6.49
C ALA A 4 4.57 -2.01 5.19
N PRO A 5 4.93 -0.73 4.92
CA PRO A 5 4.62 -0.09 3.65
C PRO A 5 5.11 -0.83 2.40
N SER A 6 6.23 -1.54 2.52
CA SER A 6 6.81 -2.36 1.44
C SER A 6 5.84 -3.43 0.95
N ASP A 7 4.97 -3.94 1.82
CA ASP A 7 4.01 -4.99 1.48
C ASP A 7 2.99 -4.48 0.44
N MET A 8 2.58 -3.22 0.55
CA MET A 8 1.67 -2.60 -0.42
C MET A 8 2.38 -2.27 -1.75
N LEU A 9 3.60 -1.72 -1.67
CA LEU A 9 4.39 -1.39 -2.86
C LEU A 9 4.77 -2.63 -3.68
N ALA A 10 5.03 -3.75 -3.01
CA ALA A 10 5.32 -5.02 -3.68
C ALA A 10 4.13 -5.48 -4.54
N VAL A 11 2.90 -5.37 -4.03
CA VAL A 11 1.70 -5.72 -4.82
C VAL A 11 1.51 -4.77 -5.98
N GLU A 12 1.70 -3.46 -5.78
CA GLU A 12 1.62 -2.49 -6.89
C GLU A 12 2.66 -2.78 -7.98
N LEU A 13 3.90 -3.10 -7.60
CA LEU A 13 4.95 -3.47 -8.55
C LEU A 13 4.57 -4.74 -9.32
N LEU A 14 4.09 -5.77 -8.63
CA LEU A 14 3.65 -7.01 -9.28
C LEU A 14 2.50 -6.78 -10.26
N GLN A 15 1.54 -5.90 -9.93
CA GLN A 15 0.47 -5.55 -10.89
C GLN A 15 1.02 -4.85 -12.13
N TRP A 16 2.04 -4.01 -11.97
CA TRP A 16 2.70 -3.35 -13.08
C TRP A 16 3.49 -4.33 -13.96
N GLU A 17 4.35 -5.16 -13.36
CA GLU A 17 5.17 -6.15 -14.07
C GLU A 17 4.33 -7.25 -14.73
N CYS A 18 3.19 -7.60 -14.15
CA CYS A 18 2.22 -8.52 -14.76
C CYS A 18 1.35 -7.86 -15.85
N HIS A 19 1.63 -6.59 -16.22
CA HIS A 19 0.93 -5.85 -17.26
C HIS A 19 -0.59 -5.76 -17.02
N VAL A 20 -1.01 -5.65 -15.76
CA VAL A 20 -2.42 -5.52 -15.41
C VAL A 20 -2.94 -4.18 -15.93
N LYS A 21 -3.78 -4.20 -16.97
CA LYS A 21 -4.28 -2.99 -17.65
C LYS A 21 -5.04 -2.03 -16.73
N GLN A 22 -5.72 -2.58 -15.73
CA GLN A 22 -6.47 -1.83 -14.73
C GLN A 22 -6.09 -2.36 -13.35
N PRO A 23 -5.00 -1.84 -12.75
CA PRO A 23 -4.52 -2.31 -11.46
C PRO A 23 -5.59 -2.11 -10.39
N LEU A 24 -5.85 -3.17 -9.63
CA LEU A 24 -6.76 -3.15 -8.49
C LEU A 24 -6.18 -2.28 -7.38
N ARG A 25 -7.08 -1.76 -6.52
CA ARG A 25 -6.66 -1.03 -5.33
C ARG A 25 -6.04 -2.01 -4.35
N VAL A 26 -4.83 -1.71 -3.90
CA VAL A 26 -4.16 -2.46 -2.84
C VAL A 26 -4.67 -1.92 -1.50
N VAL A 27 -5.29 -2.80 -0.71
CA VAL A 27 -5.82 -2.45 0.62
C VAL A 27 -5.10 -3.31 1.66
N PRO A 28 -4.43 -2.70 2.65
CA PRO A 28 -3.78 -3.46 3.70
C PRO A 28 -4.78 -3.96 4.74
N LEU A 29 -4.61 -5.21 5.15
CA LEU A 29 -5.27 -5.76 6.32
C LEU A 29 -4.21 -5.94 7.42
N PHE A 30 -4.30 -5.10 8.44
CA PHE A 30 -3.49 -5.17 9.66
C PHE A 30 -4.25 -6.02 10.68
N GLU A 31 -3.67 -7.16 11.11
CA GLU A 31 -4.40 -8.13 11.93
C GLU A 31 -3.85 -8.28 13.35
N LYS A 32 -2.54 -8.08 13.60
CA LYS A 32 -1.97 -8.13 14.95
C LYS A 32 -2.06 -6.77 15.64
N LEU A 33 -2.02 -6.78 16.97
CA LEU A 33 -1.95 -5.56 17.79
C LEU A 33 -0.79 -4.65 17.37
N ALA A 34 0.42 -5.21 17.20
CA ALA A 34 1.59 -4.44 16.77
C ALA A 34 1.43 -3.84 15.36
N ASP A 35 0.71 -4.54 14.46
CA ASP A 35 0.44 -4.05 13.11
C ASP A 35 -0.57 -2.89 13.15
N LEU A 36 -1.59 -2.99 14.02
CA LEU A 36 -2.57 -1.93 14.24
C LEU A 36 -1.96 -0.68 14.89
N GLU A 37 -1.03 -0.86 15.84
CA GLU A 37 -0.30 0.23 16.48
C GLU A 37 0.60 0.98 15.50
N SER A 38 1.24 0.26 14.57
CA SER A 38 2.13 0.83 13.55
C SER A 38 1.41 1.30 12.28
N ALA A 39 0.15 0.89 12.07
CA ALA A 39 -0.63 1.20 10.88
C ALA A 39 -0.71 2.70 10.54
N PRO A 40 -0.94 3.64 11.48
CA PRO A 40 -1.00 5.06 11.16
C PRO A 40 0.32 5.58 10.57
N ALA A 41 1.45 5.15 11.13
CA ALA A 41 2.77 5.54 10.65
C ALA A 41 3.06 4.96 9.26
N ALA A 42 2.69 3.69 9.03
CA ALA A 42 2.83 3.04 7.73
C ALA A 42 2.03 3.75 6.63
N VAL A 43 0.77 4.10 6.91
CA VAL A 43 -0.10 4.81 5.95
C VAL A 43 0.37 6.24 5.72
N ALA A 44 0.79 6.97 6.77
CA ALA A 44 1.34 8.31 6.63
C ALA A 44 2.60 8.33 5.77
N TRP A 45 3.48 7.34 5.94
CA TRP A 45 4.67 7.20 5.09
C TRP A 45 4.30 6.93 3.64
N LEU A 46 3.32 6.05 3.36
CA LEU A 46 2.84 5.82 1.99
C LEU A 46 2.26 7.09 1.36
N PHE A 47 1.49 7.87 2.12
CA PHE A 47 0.97 9.15 1.64
C PHE A 47 2.07 10.21 1.44
N SER A 48 3.24 10.06 2.05
CA SER A 48 4.38 10.96 1.79
C SER A 48 5.02 10.73 0.41
N ILE A 49 4.73 9.61 -0.25
CA ILE A 49 5.26 9.27 -1.57
C ILE A 49 4.35 9.85 -2.65
N ASP A 50 4.87 10.81 -3.43
CA ASP A 50 4.11 11.48 -4.50
C ASP A 50 3.53 10.50 -5.52
N TRP A 51 4.33 9.51 -5.93
CA TRP A 51 3.88 8.46 -6.85
C TRP A 51 2.67 7.69 -6.30
N TYR A 52 2.73 7.29 -5.02
CA TYR A 52 1.65 6.52 -4.40
C TYR A 52 0.38 7.37 -4.23
N ARG A 53 0.54 8.64 -3.84
CA ARG A 53 -0.57 9.62 -3.78
C ARG A 53 -1.28 9.79 -5.12
N ASN A 54 -0.51 9.91 -6.20
CA ASN A 54 -1.06 10.02 -7.55
C ASN A 54 -1.73 8.70 -7.99
N ARG A 55 -1.14 7.56 -7.64
CA ARG A 55 -1.64 6.22 -7.96
C ARG A 55 -3.00 5.91 -7.33
N ILE A 56 -3.24 6.36 -6.09
CA ILE A 56 -4.50 6.14 -5.38
C ILE A 56 -5.58 7.20 -5.69
N ASN A 57 -5.20 8.31 -6.33
CA ASN A 57 -6.11 9.39 -6.74
C ASN A 57 -7.04 9.88 -5.61
N GLY A 58 -6.48 10.02 -4.40
CA GLY A 58 -7.18 10.50 -3.21
C GLY A 58 -8.19 9.53 -2.57
N LYS A 59 -8.13 8.22 -2.88
CA LYS A 59 -9.09 7.20 -2.38
C LYS A 59 -8.44 5.88 -1.97
#